data_AF-A0DA86-F1
#
_entry.id   AF-A0DA86-F1
#
_cell.length_a   1.000
_cell.length_b   1.000
_cell.length_c   1.000
_cell.angle_alpha   90.00
_cell.angle_beta   90.00
_cell.angle_gamma   90.00
#
_symmetry.space_group_name_H-M   'P 1'
#
loop_
_entity.id
_entity.type
_entity.pdbx_description
1 polymer ?
#
loop_
_entity_poly.entity_id
_entity_poly.type
_entity_poly.pdbx_seq_one_letter_code
_entity_poly.pdbx_strand_id
1 'polypeptide(L)'
;MIKAFAQNYFKSLSESIYYGFATKMQASSTQKTKDSAGRRLGVKKFGGEEVFPNDILIRQRGFRWKPGQNTSVGKDHTIHSKVEGIVHFRRDPYKFKKTFYVDVVPRENPNRTHYPPPPYSYHPELFPELAKNNPEPLVLLKKSEEKVEVQIKQQGFKISAKQYKPIEVPIDYKPEFQLSNLQQQLSINKQ
;
A
#
# COMPACT_ATOMS: atom_id res chain seq x y z
N MET A 1 -52.36 -20.71 82.75
CA MET A 1 -52.61 -19.67 81.71
C MET A 1 -51.32 -18.95 81.26
N ILE A 2 -50.18 -19.64 81.11
CA ILE A 2 -48.91 -19.03 80.63
C ILE A 2 -48.27 -19.86 79.49
N LYS A 3 -48.98 -20.85 78.93
CA LYS A 3 -48.47 -21.73 77.86
C LYS A 3 -49.16 -21.53 76.50
N ALA A 4 -49.76 -20.36 76.26
CA ALA A 4 -50.41 -20.00 74.99
C ALA A 4 -49.80 -18.75 74.34
N PHE A 5 -48.61 -18.31 74.77
CA PHE A 5 -47.93 -17.14 74.18
C PHE A 5 -46.62 -17.50 73.46
N ALA A 6 -46.18 -18.76 73.52
CA ALA A 6 -44.91 -19.22 72.96
C ALA A 6 -45.06 -20.13 71.72
N GLN A 7 -46.23 -20.13 71.06
CA GLN A 7 -46.47 -20.87 69.82
C GLN A 7 -46.76 -19.97 68.60
N ASN A 8 -46.59 -18.64 68.73
CA ASN A 8 -46.83 -17.69 67.64
C ASN A 8 -45.59 -16.89 67.20
N TYR A 9 -44.38 -17.33 67.57
CA TYR A 9 -43.13 -16.68 67.15
C TYR A 9 -42.19 -17.61 66.36
N PHE A 10 -42.67 -18.75 65.86
CA PHE A 10 -41.86 -19.68 65.07
C PHE A 10 -42.40 -19.94 63.65
N LYS A 11 -43.30 -19.09 63.15
CA LYS A 11 -43.91 -19.26 61.83
C LYS A 11 -43.97 -17.96 61.03
N SER A 12 -42.83 -17.31 60.85
CA SER A 12 -42.65 -16.34 59.77
C SER A 12 -41.22 -16.24 59.22
N LEU A 13 -40.30 -17.11 59.65
CA LEU A 13 -38.92 -17.13 59.14
C LEU A 13 -38.70 -18.19 58.03
N SER A 14 -39.74 -18.50 57.25
CA SER A 14 -39.62 -19.33 56.04
C SER A 14 -39.63 -18.52 54.75
N GLU A 15 -39.31 -17.24 54.80
CA GLU A 15 -38.82 -16.56 53.61
C GLU A 15 -37.33 -16.82 53.56
N SER A 16 -36.95 -17.91 52.89
CA SER A 16 -35.58 -18.04 52.40
C SER A 16 -35.33 -16.86 51.48
N ILE A 17 -34.77 -15.78 52.03
CA ILE A 17 -34.30 -14.65 51.25
C ILE A 17 -33.13 -15.22 50.45
N TYR A 18 -33.45 -15.67 49.24
CA TYR A 18 -32.49 -16.04 48.23
C TYR A 18 -31.76 -14.73 47.90
N TYR A 19 -30.60 -14.52 48.50
CA TYR A 19 -29.66 -13.51 48.02
C TYR A 19 -29.19 -14.00 46.64
N GLY A 20 -29.97 -13.69 45.61
CA GLY A 20 -29.53 -13.77 44.24
C GLY A 20 -28.43 -12.73 44.08
N PHE A 21 -27.17 -13.13 44.28
CA PHE A 21 -26.06 -12.35 43.78
C PHE A 21 -26.30 -12.17 42.28
N ALA A 22 -26.37 -10.93 41.81
CA ALA A 22 -26.35 -10.66 40.39
C ALA A 22 -25.06 -11.29 39.83
N THR A 23 -25.17 -12.34 39.01
CA THR A 23 -24.03 -13.06 38.43
C THR A 23 -23.23 -12.22 37.42
N LYS A 24 -23.62 -10.96 37.20
CA LYS A 24 -22.92 -10.05 36.31
C LYS A 24 -22.96 -8.62 36.87
N MET A 25 -21.88 -8.21 37.56
CA MET A 25 -21.68 -6.81 37.98
C MET A 25 -21.39 -5.86 36.80
N GLN A 26 -21.23 -6.39 35.61
CA GLN A 26 -21.08 -5.60 34.39
C GLN A 26 -21.73 -6.40 33.27
N ALA A 27 -23.02 -6.16 33.02
CA ALA A 27 -23.59 -6.48 31.72
C ALA A 27 -22.89 -5.60 30.67
N SER A 28 -21.64 -5.94 30.33
CA SER A 28 -21.06 -5.54 29.06
C SER A 28 -22.04 -6.04 28.02
N SER A 29 -22.71 -5.10 27.34
CA SER A 29 -23.68 -5.44 26.32
C SER A 29 -22.98 -6.38 25.33
N THR A 30 -23.50 -7.57 25.13
CA THR A 30 -23.18 -8.44 23.99
C THR A 30 -23.73 -7.87 22.67
N GLN A 31 -23.88 -6.54 22.61
CA GLN A 31 -24.35 -5.73 21.51
C GLN A 31 -23.35 -4.57 21.27
N LYS A 32 -22.10 -4.91 20.96
CA LYS A 32 -21.12 -3.97 20.37
C LYS A 32 -21.11 -4.26 18.86
N THR A 33 -21.09 -3.34 17.89
CA THR A 33 -20.96 -1.87 17.86
C THR A 33 -21.56 -1.43 16.51
N LYS A 34 -22.45 -0.43 16.46
CA LYS A 34 -22.85 0.17 15.18
C LYS A 34 -21.76 1.13 14.73
N ASP A 35 -20.76 0.64 13.99
CA ASP A 35 -19.81 1.53 13.32
C ASP A 35 -20.46 2.16 12.09
N SER A 36 -20.05 3.38 11.78
CA SER A 36 -20.56 4.11 10.61
C SER A 36 -19.63 3.91 9.42
N ALA A 37 -20.19 3.90 8.21
CA ALA A 37 -19.38 3.82 7.01
C ALA A 37 -18.41 5.01 6.90
N GLY A 38 -17.19 4.74 6.42
CA GLY A 38 -16.17 5.75 6.16
C GLY A 38 -16.67 6.84 5.20
N ARG A 39 -16.38 8.11 5.52
CA ARG A 39 -16.92 9.29 4.79
C ARG A 39 -16.04 9.77 3.63
N ARG A 40 -14.94 9.08 3.34
CA ARG A 40 -14.01 9.38 2.22
C ARG A 40 -13.54 10.85 2.19
N LEU A 41 -13.32 11.43 3.37
CA LEU A 41 -12.74 12.76 3.56
C LEU A 41 -11.27 12.77 3.13
N GLY A 42 -10.71 13.96 2.94
CA GLY A 42 -9.31 14.17 2.60
C GLY A 42 -9.13 15.04 1.34
N VAL A 43 -7.87 15.13 0.93
CA VAL A 43 -7.44 15.82 -0.29
C VAL A 43 -7.87 15.01 -1.51
N LYS A 44 -8.34 15.70 -2.55
CA LYS A 44 -8.77 15.14 -3.84
C LYS A 44 -7.87 15.55 -4.99
N LYS A 45 -7.28 16.75 -4.89
CA LYS A 45 -6.28 17.26 -5.83
C LYS A 45 -4.98 17.60 -5.11
N PHE A 46 -3.87 17.04 -5.54
CA PHE A 46 -2.55 17.24 -4.94
C PHE A 46 -1.82 18.43 -5.54
N GLY A 47 -0.70 18.84 -4.91
CA GLY A 47 0.08 19.98 -5.36
C GLY A 47 0.68 19.70 -6.73
N GLY A 48 0.56 20.66 -7.65
CA GLY A 48 1.02 20.50 -9.03
C GLY A 48 -0.01 19.89 -9.98
N GLU A 49 -1.18 19.46 -9.49
CA GLU A 49 -2.24 18.93 -10.36
C GLU A 49 -3.07 20.04 -11.01
N GLU A 50 -3.47 19.78 -12.25
CA GLU A 50 -4.41 20.60 -13.03
C GLU A 50 -5.83 20.50 -12.45
N VAL A 51 -6.49 21.66 -12.36
CA VAL A 51 -7.88 21.80 -11.90
C VAL A 51 -8.67 22.69 -12.84
N PHE A 52 -9.96 22.41 -12.93
CA PHE A 52 -10.95 23.25 -13.61
C PHE A 52 -11.80 24.02 -12.57
N PRO A 53 -12.56 25.04 -12.97
CA PRO A 53 -13.49 25.72 -12.06
C PRO A 53 -14.48 24.74 -11.44
N ASN A 54 -14.78 24.93 -10.15
CA ASN A 54 -15.68 24.12 -9.32
C ASN A 54 -15.20 22.69 -8.99
N ASP A 55 -13.99 22.30 -9.38
CA ASP A 55 -13.38 21.06 -8.92
C ASP A 55 -13.25 21.03 -7.40
N ILE A 56 -13.51 19.87 -6.80
CA ILE A 56 -13.33 19.65 -5.36
C ILE A 56 -11.84 19.43 -5.09
N LEU A 57 -11.23 20.31 -4.31
CA LEU A 57 -9.83 20.18 -3.89
C LEU A 57 -9.72 19.31 -2.63
N ILE A 58 -10.57 19.57 -1.63
CA ILE A 58 -10.53 18.88 -0.32
C ILE A 58 -11.93 18.76 0.26
N ARG A 59 -12.28 17.56 0.74
CA ARG A 59 -13.45 17.33 1.62
C ARG A 59 -12.98 17.15 3.06
N GLN A 60 -13.48 17.94 4.00
CA GLN A 60 -12.99 17.92 5.38
C GLN A 60 -14.11 18.15 6.40
N ARG A 61 -13.77 18.09 7.69
CA ARG A 61 -14.63 18.51 8.80
C ARG A 61 -13.90 19.63 9.53
N GLY A 62 -14.47 20.83 9.47
CA GLY A 62 -13.77 22.05 9.88
C GLY A 62 -12.59 22.38 8.97
N PHE A 63 -11.85 23.45 9.29
CA PHE A 63 -10.73 23.93 8.48
C PHE A 63 -9.38 23.37 8.94
N ARG A 64 -9.09 22.12 8.54
CA ARG A 64 -7.71 21.60 8.61
C ARG A 64 -6.83 22.32 7.57
N TRP A 65 -7.37 22.46 6.37
CA TRP A 65 -6.84 23.32 5.32
C TRP A 65 -7.77 24.53 5.18
N LYS A 66 -7.19 25.72 5.08
CA LYS A 66 -7.95 26.96 4.87
C LYS A 66 -8.03 27.29 3.39
N PRO A 67 -9.13 27.92 2.94
CA PRO A 67 -9.20 28.44 1.58
C PRO A 67 -8.13 29.52 1.39
N GLY A 68 -7.44 29.45 0.26
CA GLY A 68 -6.48 30.42 -0.20
C GLY A 68 -7.00 31.20 -1.41
N GLN A 69 -6.08 31.72 -2.21
CA GLN A 69 -6.39 32.45 -3.44
C GLN A 69 -7.10 31.55 -4.46
N ASN A 70 -8.06 32.11 -5.19
CA ASN A 70 -8.84 31.42 -6.23
C ASN A 70 -9.54 30.13 -5.78
N THR A 71 -9.85 30.03 -4.49
CA THR A 71 -10.68 28.96 -3.93
C THR A 71 -11.97 29.49 -3.33
N SER A 72 -12.96 28.63 -3.23
CA SER A 72 -14.24 28.86 -2.53
C SER A 72 -14.47 27.79 -1.48
N VAL A 73 -15.38 28.05 -0.55
CA VAL A 73 -15.73 27.12 0.53
C VAL A 73 -17.22 26.81 0.48
N GLY A 74 -17.55 25.52 0.53
CA GLY A 74 -18.92 25.03 0.66
C GLY A 74 -19.40 24.96 2.12
N LYS A 75 -20.70 24.72 2.32
CA LYS A 75 -21.34 24.61 3.65
C LYS A 75 -20.68 23.58 4.57
N ASP A 76 -20.18 22.48 4.01
CA ASP A 76 -19.49 21.41 4.76
C ASP A 76 -17.98 21.63 4.89
N HIS A 77 -17.49 22.86 4.66
CA HIS A 77 -16.07 23.25 4.62
C HIS A 77 -15.25 22.57 3.51
N THR A 78 -15.92 22.01 2.50
CA THR A 78 -15.27 21.55 1.28
C THR A 78 -14.66 22.73 0.54
N ILE A 79 -13.43 22.58 0.06
CA ILE A 79 -12.73 23.62 -0.71
C ILE A 79 -12.86 23.28 -2.19
N HIS A 80 -13.30 24.27 -2.98
CA HIS A 80 -13.41 24.17 -4.43
C HIS A 80 -12.50 25.18 -5.12
N SER A 81 -12.06 24.88 -6.34
CA SER A 81 -11.40 25.84 -7.24
C SER A 81 -12.42 26.82 -7.83
N LYS A 82 -12.03 28.08 -8.02
CA LYS A 82 -12.85 29.08 -8.74
C LYS A 82 -12.45 29.25 -10.19
N VAL A 83 -11.19 28.97 -10.50
CA VAL A 83 -10.56 29.19 -11.81
C VAL A 83 -9.82 27.92 -12.22
N GLU A 84 -9.53 27.79 -13.50
CA GLU A 84 -8.60 26.77 -13.98
C GLU A 84 -7.16 27.11 -13.60
N GLY A 85 -6.36 26.08 -13.35
CA GLY A 85 -4.96 26.26 -13.02
C GLY A 85 -4.35 25.08 -12.28
N ILE A 86 -3.33 25.38 -11.47
CA ILE A 86 -2.56 24.38 -10.74
C ILE A 86 -2.76 24.57 -9.23
N VAL A 87 -2.95 23.46 -8.51
CA VAL A 87 -3.08 23.50 -7.04
C VAL A 87 -1.74 23.76 -6.37
N HIS A 88 -1.73 24.72 -5.44
CA HIS A 88 -0.57 25.02 -4.62
C HIS A 88 -0.93 24.96 -3.13
N PHE A 89 -0.14 24.20 -2.38
CA PHE A 89 -0.28 24.09 -0.94
C PHE A 89 0.79 24.93 -0.26
N ARG A 90 0.37 25.85 0.61
CA ARG A 90 1.31 26.66 1.39
C ARG A 90 1.03 26.60 2.88
N ARG A 91 2.09 26.83 3.65
CA ARG A 91 2.02 27.07 5.08
C ARG A 91 2.24 28.56 5.33
N ASP A 92 1.51 29.12 6.29
CA ASP A 92 1.76 30.47 6.77
C ASP A 92 3.03 30.49 7.65
N PRO A 93 4.11 31.19 7.25
CA PRO A 93 5.35 31.22 8.02
C PRO A 93 5.26 32.15 9.24
N TYR A 94 4.35 33.11 9.23
CA TYR A 94 4.27 34.14 10.28
C TYR A 94 3.46 33.68 11.50
N LYS A 95 2.69 32.59 11.37
CA LYS A 95 1.90 32.03 12.46
C LYS A 95 2.67 30.97 13.24
N PHE A 96 2.70 31.14 14.56
CA PHE A 96 3.25 30.14 15.48
C PHE A 96 2.54 28.78 15.33
N LYS A 97 1.20 28.79 15.26
CA LYS A 97 0.42 27.58 14.99
C LYS A 97 0.47 27.22 13.51
N LYS A 98 0.82 25.97 13.21
CA LYS A 98 0.82 25.40 11.86
C LYS A 98 -0.55 25.59 11.20
N THR A 99 -0.63 26.54 10.27
CA THR A 99 -1.85 26.83 9.50
C THR A 99 -1.54 26.64 8.04
N PHE A 100 -2.34 25.81 7.37
CA PHE A 100 -2.14 25.46 5.98
C PHE A 100 -3.25 26.04 5.10
N TYR A 101 -2.88 26.46 3.91
CA TYR A 101 -3.74 27.05 2.90
C TYR A 101 -3.65 26.27 1.59
N VAL A 102 -4.73 26.34 0.82
CA VAL A 102 -4.81 25.77 -0.52
C VAL A 102 -5.13 26.92 -1.46
N ASP A 103 -4.19 27.24 -2.33
CA ASP A 103 -4.38 28.22 -3.38
C ASP A 103 -4.48 27.50 -4.74
N VAL A 104 -5.10 28.16 -5.71
CA VAL A 104 -5.04 27.75 -7.12
C VAL A 104 -4.30 28.84 -7.88
N VAL A 105 -3.16 28.48 -8.46
CA VAL A 105 -2.37 29.35 -9.34
C VAL A 105 -3.02 29.30 -10.72
N PRO A 106 -3.59 30.41 -11.20
CA PRO A 106 -4.31 30.42 -12.47
C PRO A 106 -3.36 30.12 -13.62
N ARG A 107 -3.73 29.16 -14.46
CA ARG A 107 -2.98 28.70 -15.63
C ARG A 107 -3.93 28.03 -16.60
N GLU A 108 -3.73 28.24 -17.89
CA GLU A 108 -4.47 27.52 -18.94
C GLU A 108 -4.05 26.04 -18.96
N ASN A 109 -5.04 25.15 -18.90
CA ASN A 109 -4.81 23.71 -18.94
C ASN A 109 -4.63 23.25 -20.41
N PRO A 110 -3.76 22.26 -20.68
CA PRO A 110 -3.59 21.74 -22.03
C PRO A 110 -4.88 21.08 -22.54
N ASN A 111 -5.23 21.31 -23.81
CA ASN A 111 -6.38 20.67 -24.44
C ASN A 111 -6.12 19.18 -24.73
N ARG A 112 -6.48 18.31 -23.78
CA ARG A 112 -6.38 16.84 -23.91
C ARG A 112 -7.69 16.19 -24.35
N THR A 113 -8.82 16.88 -24.21
CA THR A 113 -10.16 16.33 -24.47
C THR A 113 -10.57 16.47 -25.93
N HIS A 114 -10.14 17.54 -26.59
CA HIS A 114 -10.48 17.82 -27.99
C HIS A 114 -9.22 17.78 -28.83
N TYR A 115 -8.79 16.57 -29.18
CA TYR A 115 -7.73 16.39 -30.16
C TYR A 115 -8.29 16.63 -31.57
N PRO A 116 -7.58 17.35 -32.46
CA PRO A 116 -8.02 17.46 -33.86
C PRO A 116 -8.06 16.07 -34.51
N PRO A 117 -8.91 15.85 -35.53
CA PRO A 117 -8.89 14.59 -36.26
C PRO A 117 -7.49 14.35 -36.86
N PRO A 118 -7.13 13.07 -37.13
CA PRO A 118 -5.86 12.76 -37.76
C PRO A 118 -5.73 13.47 -39.13
N PRO A 119 -4.50 13.83 -39.53
CA PRO A 119 -4.26 14.46 -40.83
C PRO A 119 -4.72 13.56 -41.98
N TYR A 120 -5.30 14.17 -43.00
CA TYR A 120 -5.64 13.54 -44.27
C TYR A 120 -5.09 14.38 -45.43
N SER A 121 -4.61 13.71 -46.47
CA SER A 121 -4.06 14.37 -47.67
C SER A 121 -5.00 14.15 -48.85
N TYR A 122 -5.51 15.25 -49.43
CA TYR A 122 -6.38 15.24 -50.59
C TYR A 122 -5.60 15.10 -51.91
N HIS A 123 -6.20 14.45 -52.91
CA HIS A 123 -5.58 14.32 -54.24
C HIS A 123 -5.70 15.62 -55.05
N PRO A 124 -4.62 16.14 -55.65
CA PRO A 124 -4.60 17.46 -56.30
C PRO A 124 -5.50 17.54 -57.53
N GLU A 125 -5.73 16.43 -58.24
CA GLU A 125 -6.60 16.44 -59.43
C GLU A 125 -8.09 16.33 -59.09
N LEU A 126 -8.44 15.69 -57.96
CA LEU A 126 -9.84 15.51 -57.56
C LEU A 126 -10.34 16.72 -56.77
N PHE A 127 -9.50 17.25 -55.88
CA PHE A 127 -9.83 18.36 -54.97
C PHE A 127 -8.67 19.36 -54.92
N PRO A 128 -8.45 20.14 -56.00
CA PRO A 128 -7.28 21.03 -56.13
C PRO A 128 -7.25 22.14 -55.06
N GLU A 129 -8.40 22.61 -54.59
CA GLU A 129 -8.47 23.64 -53.55
C GLU A 129 -8.08 23.12 -52.17
N LEU A 130 -8.56 21.93 -51.79
CA LEU A 130 -8.27 21.30 -50.50
C LEU A 130 -6.83 20.78 -50.44
N ALA A 131 -6.30 20.29 -51.57
CA ALA A 131 -4.94 19.77 -51.67
C ALA A 131 -3.86 20.83 -51.34
N LYS A 132 -4.17 22.13 -51.48
CA LYS A 132 -3.27 23.23 -51.10
C LYS A 132 -2.96 23.24 -49.58
N ASN A 133 -3.86 22.70 -48.76
CA ASN A 133 -3.73 22.66 -47.30
C ASN A 133 -3.31 21.28 -46.78
N ASN A 134 -2.79 20.40 -47.64
CA ASN A 134 -2.35 19.07 -47.24
C ASN A 134 -1.18 19.15 -46.24
N PRO A 135 -1.16 18.31 -45.20
CA PRO A 135 -0.08 18.27 -44.24
C PRO A 135 1.19 17.65 -44.85
N GLU A 136 2.35 18.07 -44.34
CA GLU A 136 3.63 17.49 -44.70
C GLU A 136 3.75 16.04 -44.22
N PRO A 137 4.45 15.15 -44.95
CA PRO A 137 4.62 13.76 -44.56
C PRO A 137 5.43 13.64 -43.26
N LEU A 138 4.86 12.97 -42.25
CA LEU A 138 5.53 12.75 -40.97
C LEU A 138 6.61 11.67 -41.10
N VAL A 139 7.86 12.00 -40.79
CA VAL A 139 8.97 11.03 -40.72
C VAL A 139 9.16 10.57 -39.27
N LEU A 140 8.55 9.44 -38.91
CA LEU A 140 8.73 8.84 -37.59
C LEU A 140 10.01 7.99 -37.58
N LEU A 141 11.05 8.49 -36.89
CA LEU A 141 12.31 7.76 -36.73
C LEU A 141 12.09 6.53 -35.86
N LYS A 142 12.15 5.33 -36.45
CA LYS A 142 12.31 4.09 -35.70
C LYS A 142 13.80 3.89 -35.44
N LYS A 143 14.18 3.67 -34.18
CA LYS A 143 15.55 3.25 -33.85
C LYS A 143 15.78 1.88 -34.49
N SER A 144 16.74 1.79 -35.42
CA SER A 144 17.18 0.51 -35.95
C SER A 144 17.93 -0.23 -34.84
N GLU A 145 17.43 -1.40 -34.45
CA GLU A 145 18.15 -2.30 -33.56
C GLU A 145 19.29 -2.93 -34.36
N GLU A 146 20.51 -2.40 -34.21
CA GLU A 146 21.70 -3.13 -34.64
C GLU A 146 21.80 -4.40 -33.80
N LYS A 147 21.70 -5.57 -34.43
CA LYS A 147 21.99 -6.84 -33.78
C LYS A 147 23.45 -6.85 -33.38
N VAL A 148 23.73 -6.63 -32.10
CA VAL A 148 25.07 -6.87 -31.55
C VAL A 148 25.28 -8.38 -31.50
N GLU A 149 25.97 -8.93 -32.51
CA GLU A 149 26.47 -10.30 -32.44
C GLU A 149 27.54 -10.36 -31.34
N VAL A 150 27.13 -10.82 -30.16
CA VAL A 150 28.07 -11.13 -29.09
C VAL A 150 28.87 -12.36 -29.50
N GLN A 151 30.13 -12.17 -29.92
CA GLN A 151 31.09 -13.27 -30.04
C GLN A 151 31.32 -13.85 -28.64
N ILE A 152 30.66 -14.96 -28.30
CA ILE A 152 30.91 -15.70 -27.06
C ILE A 152 32.29 -16.33 -27.19
N LYS A 153 33.34 -15.65 -26.72
CA LYS A 153 34.73 -16.12 -26.84
C LYS A 153 35.12 -17.25 -25.89
N GLN A 154 34.24 -17.74 -25.01
CA GLN A 154 34.59 -18.81 -24.07
C GLN A 154 33.39 -19.70 -23.74
N GLN A 155 33.11 -20.70 -24.57
CA GLN A 155 32.50 -21.94 -24.10
C GLN A 155 33.52 -23.05 -24.30
N GLY A 156 34.02 -23.61 -23.19
CA GLY A 156 34.93 -24.76 -23.24
C GLY A 156 34.27 -25.93 -23.95
N PHE A 157 34.98 -26.59 -24.86
CA PHE A 157 34.49 -27.77 -25.55
C PHE A 157 34.42 -28.96 -24.60
N LYS A 158 33.35 -29.77 -24.70
CA LYS A 158 33.19 -31.01 -23.94
C LYS A 158 34.22 -32.04 -24.43
N ILE A 159 35.18 -32.38 -23.60
CA ILE A 159 36.18 -33.42 -23.91
C ILE A 159 35.51 -34.78 -23.65
N SER A 160 35.12 -35.50 -24.70
CA SER A 160 34.32 -36.74 -24.61
C SER A 160 35.11 -37.98 -24.19
N ALA A 161 36.44 -37.91 -24.15
CA ALA A 161 37.30 -39.02 -23.76
C ALA A 161 38.57 -38.51 -23.08
N LYS A 162 38.50 -38.24 -21.77
CA LYS A 162 39.72 -38.12 -20.94
C LYS A 162 40.08 -39.53 -20.44
N GLN A 163 41.23 -40.05 -20.88
CA GLN A 163 41.84 -41.21 -20.21
C GLN A 163 42.37 -40.73 -18.86
N TYR A 164 41.64 -41.04 -17.79
CA TYR A 164 42.16 -40.91 -16.45
C TYR A 164 43.03 -42.14 -16.18
N LYS A 165 44.21 -41.96 -15.58
CA LYS A 165 45.04 -43.09 -15.12
C LYS A 165 44.37 -43.63 -13.84
N PRO A 166 43.71 -44.80 -13.86
CA PRO A 166 43.11 -45.33 -12.65
C PRO A 166 44.22 -45.63 -11.64
N ILE A 167 44.02 -45.23 -10.39
CA ILE A 167 44.93 -45.58 -9.31
C ILE A 167 44.54 -46.97 -8.83
N GLU A 168 45.43 -47.95 -9.02
CA GLU A 168 45.25 -49.29 -8.45
C GLU A 168 45.70 -49.28 -6.99
N VAL A 169 44.81 -49.62 -6.07
CA VAL A 169 45.15 -49.76 -4.66
C VAL A 169 45.87 -51.11 -4.46
N PRO A 170 47.11 -51.15 -3.93
CA PRO A 170 47.83 -52.40 -3.75
C PRO A 170 47.13 -53.35 -2.77
N ILE A 171 47.10 -54.64 -3.09
CA ILE A 171 46.40 -55.68 -2.32
C ILE A 171 46.98 -55.85 -0.90
N ASP A 172 48.26 -55.48 -0.72
CA ASP A 172 49.00 -55.62 0.54
C ASP A 172 48.70 -54.49 1.56
N TYR A 173 47.74 -53.59 1.25
CA TYR A 173 47.26 -52.60 2.21
C TYR A 173 46.39 -53.27 3.28
N LYS A 174 47.03 -53.91 4.27
CA LYS A 174 46.38 -54.43 5.47
C LYS A 174 46.59 -53.43 6.62
N PRO A 175 45.59 -52.63 7.02
CA PRO A 175 45.75 -51.74 8.17
C PRO A 175 45.88 -52.58 9.44
N GLU A 176 47.05 -52.57 10.08
CA GLU A 176 47.26 -53.20 11.39
C GLU A 176 46.49 -52.41 12.46
N PHE A 177 45.40 -52.99 12.98
CA PHE A 177 44.71 -52.46 14.16
C PHE A 177 45.56 -52.77 15.42
N GLN A 178 46.25 -51.77 15.97
CA GLN A 178 46.95 -51.92 17.25
C GLN A 178 45.94 -51.95 18.42
N LEU A 179 45.60 -53.15 18.90
CA LEU A 179 44.71 -53.39 20.06
C LEU A 179 45.37 -53.14 21.43
N SER A 180 46.57 -52.54 21.48
CA SER A 180 47.36 -52.38 22.71
C SER A 180 46.80 -51.37 23.71
N ASN A 181 45.97 -50.41 23.27
CA ASN A 181 45.50 -49.32 24.14
C ASN A 181 44.18 -49.62 24.91
N LEU A 182 43.46 -50.70 24.59
CA LEU A 182 42.18 -51.02 25.26
C LEU A 182 42.36 -51.82 26.56
N GLN A 183 43.44 -52.61 26.70
CA GLN A 183 43.68 -53.38 27.93
C GLN A 183 44.24 -52.55 29.08
N GLN A 184 44.98 -51.47 28.81
CA GLN A 184 45.48 -50.55 29.84
C GLN A 184 44.37 -49.68 30.46
N GLN A 185 43.29 -49.39 29.73
CA GLN A 185 42.17 -48.61 30.27
C GLN A 185 41.22 -49.42 31.14
N LEU A 186 41.14 -50.75 30.95
CA LEU A 186 40.26 -51.61 31.74
C LEU A 186 40.85 -52.01 33.11
N SER A 187 42.18 -51.95 33.29
CA SER A 187 42.84 -52.24 34.57
C SER A 187 42.85 -51.06 35.55
N ILE A 188 42.71 -49.82 35.07
CA ILE A 188 42.75 -48.61 35.90
C ILE A 188 41.44 -48.36 36.67
N ASN A 189 40.31 -48.93 36.24
CA ASN A 189 38.99 -48.66 36.83
C ASN A 189 38.49 -49.73 37.82
N LYS A 190 39.38 -50.52 38.43
CA LYS A 190 39.01 -51.64 39.35
C LYS A 190 39.71 -51.63 40.73
N GLN A 191 40.19 -50.48 41.20
CA GLN A 191 40.52 -50.25 42.61
C GLN A 191 39.63 -49.17 43.20
#